data_AF-A0A7K6D7H6-F1
#
_entry.id   AF-A0A7K6D7H6-F1
#
_cell.length_a   1.000
_cell.length_b   1.000
_cell.length_c   1.000
_cell.angle_alpha   90.00
_cell.angle_beta   90.00
_cell.angle_gamma   90.00
#
_symmetry.space_group_name_H-M   'P 1'
#
loop_
_entity.id
_entity.type
_entity.pdbx_description
1 polymer ?
#
loop_
_entity_poly.entity_id
_entity_poly.type
_entity_poly.pdbx_seq_one_letter_code
_entity_poly.pdbx_strand_id
1 'polypeptide(L)' 'GKVNFHFECSPCEMGTYSSGGNGWCRNWTDCESLGLKTLRPGNSSHDSEC' A
#
# COMPACT_ATOMS: atom_id res chain seq x y z
N GLY A 1 6.93 -17.90 -29.06
CA GLY A 1 7.22 -18.12 -27.63
C GLY A 1 6.19 -17.40 -26.80
N LYS A 2 5.65 -18.04 -25.75
CA LYS A 2 4.76 -17.40 -24.77
C LYS A 2 5.61 -17.01 -23.57
N VAL A 3 5.81 -15.72 -23.36
CA VAL A 3 6.40 -15.20 -22.12
C VAL A 3 5.27 -15.21 -21.08
N ASN A 4 5.39 -16.08 -20.07
CA ASN A 4 4.51 -16.03 -18.90
C ASN A 4 5.15 -15.06 -17.90
N PHE A 5 4.52 -13.90 -17.70
CA PHE A 5 4.87 -13.01 -16.60
C PHE A 5 4.28 -13.59 -15.32
N HIS A 6 5.14 -14.19 -14.50
CA HIS A 6 4.77 -14.60 -13.16
C HIS A 6 4.86 -13.35 -12.27
N PHE A 7 3.71 -12.90 -11.78
CA PHE A 7 3.64 -11.85 -10.76
C PHE A 7 3.55 -12.55 -9.41
N GLU A 8 4.64 -12.54 -8.65
CA GLU A 8 4.60 -12.96 -7.25
C GLU A 8 4.05 -11.82 -6.39
N CYS A 9 3.11 -12.15 -5.50
CA CYS A 9 2.66 -11.21 -4.49
C CYS A 9 3.74 -11.06 -3.43
N SER A 10 4.54 -10.00 -3.55
CA SER A 10 5.46 -9.60 -2.49
C SER A 10 4.71 -8.82 -1.41
N PRO A 11 5.12 -8.93 -0.13
CA PRO A 11 4.60 -8.04 0.91
C PRO A 11 4.91 -6.59 0.54
N CYS A 12 3.91 -5.72 0.63
CA CYS A 12 4.09 -4.28 0.37
C CYS A 12 5.10 -3.67 1.35
N GLU A 13 5.97 -2.81 0.83
CA GLU A 13 6.96 -2.11 1.63
C GLU A 13 6.31 -1.14 2.61
N MET A 14 7.02 -0.83 3.70
CA MET A 14 6.59 0.18 4.67
C MET A 14 6.44 1.53 3.97
N GLY A 15 5.26 2.16 4.08
CA GLY A 15 4.86 3.31 3.27
C GLY A 15 3.83 2.96 2.19
N THR A 16 3.58 1.68 1.94
CA THR A 16 2.58 1.21 0.99
C THR A 16 1.64 0.16 1.59
N TYR A 17 0.42 0.11 1.07
CA TYR A 17 -0.61 -0.84 1.47
C TYR A 17 -1.28 -1.48 0.25
N SER A 18 -1.81 -2.68 0.47
CA SER A 18 -2.64 -3.40 -0.46
C SER A 18 -3.83 -3.98 0.31
N SER A 19 -5.01 -3.40 0.13
CA SER A 19 -6.25 -3.83 0.78
C SER A 19 -6.87 -5.10 0.16
N GLY A 20 -6.34 -5.61 -0.96
CA GLY A 20 -6.79 -6.87 -1.57
C GLY A 20 -5.66 -7.55 -2.33
N GLY A 21 -5.45 -8.85 -2.07
CA GLY A 21 -4.29 -9.66 -2.46
C GLY A 21 -3.97 -9.80 -3.96
N ASN A 22 -4.65 -9.04 -4.82
CA ASN A 22 -4.41 -8.96 -6.27
C ASN A 22 -4.11 -7.52 -6.74
N GLY A 23 -3.92 -6.57 -5.81
CA GLY A 23 -3.68 -5.15 -6.11
C GLY A 23 -2.20 -4.77 -6.01
N TRP A 24 -1.80 -3.76 -6.80
CA TRP A 24 -0.51 -3.09 -6.59
C TRP A 24 -0.48 -2.39 -5.23
N CYS A 25 0.71 -2.38 -4.62
CA CYS A 25 0.99 -1.60 -3.43
C CYS A 25 0.77 -0.11 -3.74
N ARG A 26 -0.17 0.49 -3.02
CA ARG A 26 -0.45 1.93 -3.10
C ARG A 26 0.24 2.62 -1.94
N ASN A 27 0.76 3.83 -2.15
CA ASN A 27 1.28 4.61 -1.04
C ASN A 27 0.18 4.91 -0.02
N TRP A 28 0.58 4.95 1.25
CA TRP A 28 -0.29 5.40 2.33
C TRP A 28 -0.74 6.85 2.09
N THR A 29 -1.91 7.17 2.62
CA THR A 29 -2.44 8.53 2.63
C THR A 29 -1.53 9.45 3.47
N ASP A 30 -0.97 10.48 2.84
CA ASP A 30 -0.16 11.47 3.54
C ASP A 30 -1.05 12.47 4.27
N CYS A 31 -1.23 12.25 5.58
CA CYS A 31 -2.03 13.10 6.43
C CYS A 31 -1.44 14.51 6.57
N GLU A 32 -0.10 14.64 6.57
CA GLU A 32 0.56 15.93 6.72
C GLU A 32 0.31 16.84 5.51
N SER A 33 0.29 16.25 4.31
CA SER A 33 -0.07 16.96 3.08
C SER A 33 -1.52 17.46 3.08
N LEU A 34 -2.38 16.87 3.91
CA LEU A 34 -3.76 17.32 4.13
C LEU A 34 -3.87 18.30 5.32
N GLY A 35 -2.76 18.60 6.01
CA GLY A 35 -2.76 19.38 7.25
C GLY A 35 -3.36 18.63 8.45
N LEU A 36 -3.51 17.30 8.33
CA LEU A 36 -4.04 16.42 9.36
C LEU A 36 -2.89 15.70 10.07
N LYS A 37 -3.18 15.23 11.29
CA LYS A 37 -2.23 14.40 12.04
C LYS A 37 -2.57 12.94 11.81
N THR A 38 -1.57 12.13 11.46
CA THR A 38 -1.73 10.68 11.36
C THR A 38 -2.22 10.11 12.69
N LEU A 39 -3.46 9.62 12.71
CA LEU A 39 -4.08 8.97 13.86
C LEU A 39 -3.60 7.53 13.97
N ARG A 40 -3.56 6.82 12.85
CA ARG A 40 -2.99 5.47 12.76
C ARG A 40 -2.07 5.34 11.56
N PRO A 41 -0.84 4.85 11.77
CA PRO A 41 0.04 4.53 10.65
C PRO A 41 -0.59 3.41 9.82
N GLY A 42 -0.43 3.51 8.50
CA GLY A 42 -0.81 2.45 7.59
C GLY A 42 0.08 1.22 7.79
N ASN A 43 -0.32 0.10 7.20
CA ASN A 43 0.46 -1.13 7.16
C ASN A 43 0.39 -1.73 5.75
N SER A 44 1.08 -2.83 5.51
CA SER A 44 1.07 -3.53 4.22
C SER A 44 -0.33 -3.95 3.74
N SER A 45 -1.31 -4.03 4.63
CA SER A 45 -2.71 -4.37 4.31
C SER A 45 -3.73 -3.23 4.46
N HIS A 46 -3.38 -2.16 5.17
CA HIS A 46 -4.33 -1.08 5.52
C HIS A 46 -3.70 0.29 5.27
N ASP A 47 -4.51 1.25 4.83
CA ASP A 47 -4.06 2.63 4.66
C ASP A 47 -3.79 3.31 6.01
N SER A 48 -3.06 4.42 5.99
CA SER A 48 -2.96 5.34 7.12
C SER A 48 -4.29 6.05 7.35
N GLU A 49 -4.66 6.20 8.62
CA GLU A 49 -5.83 6.97 9.03
C GLU A 49 -5.41 8.33 9.55
N CYS A 50 -6.02 9.35 8.96
CA CYS A 50 -6.08 10.75 9.39
C CYS A 50 -7.52 11.01 9.86
#